data_AF-A0A354J230-F1
#
_entry.id   AF-A0A354J230-F1
#
_cell.length_a   1.000
_cell.length_b   1.000
_cell.length_c   1.000
_cell.angle_alpha   90.00
_cell.angle_beta   90.00
_cell.angle_gamma   90.00
#
_symmetry.space_group_name_H-M   'P 1'
#
loop_
_entity.id
_entity.type
_entity.pdbx_description
1 polymer ?
#
loop_
_entity_poly.entity_id
_entity_poly.type
_entity_poly.pdbx_seq_one_letter_code
_entity_poly.pdbx_strand_id
1 'polypeptide(L)'
;YETLESIDYEQDLYAVPSVRRDGYELDYYYDIDIGDEPSGMFGTKLPKKLDALSTYERLYREYVHDVYTQLPETGIDRLKQDFSPENIDENMESIPEKIAYIKNYLNNHTQYSLSPGKLPKDKDFVEYFVYENQVGYCAHYASAATLMLRIMGVPARYVEGYAVGREEIDQSDYLEDQLVT
;
A
#
# COMPACT_ATOMS: atom_id res chain seq x y z
N TYR A 1 23.70 -4.71 4.61
CA TYR A 1 22.24 -4.82 4.49
C TYR A 1 21.89 -4.34 3.11
N GLU A 2 21.61 -5.26 2.19
CA GLU A 2 20.94 -4.90 0.93
C GLU A 2 19.56 -4.36 1.33
N THR A 3 19.29 -3.12 0.95
CA THR A 3 18.02 -2.46 1.25
C THR A 3 16.91 -3.23 0.53
N LEU A 4 15.74 -3.37 1.15
CA LEU A 4 14.54 -3.93 0.51
C LEU A 4 14.17 -3.21 -0.81
N GLU A 5 14.84 -2.09 -1.11
CA GLU A 5 14.82 -1.33 -2.37
C GLU A 5 15.49 -2.06 -3.55
N SER A 6 16.24 -3.15 -3.32
CA SER A 6 16.87 -3.95 -4.40
C SER A 6 16.10 -5.22 -4.76
N ILE A 7 14.93 -5.45 -4.16
CA ILE A 7 14.06 -6.54 -4.58
C ILE A 7 13.13 -5.97 -5.66
N ASP A 8 13.52 -6.18 -6.90
CA ASP A 8 12.64 -5.97 -8.04
C ASP A 8 11.56 -7.07 -7.96
N TYR A 9 10.38 -6.73 -7.45
CA TYR A 9 9.24 -7.64 -7.46
C TYR A 9 8.67 -7.66 -8.89
N GLU A 10 9.41 -8.25 -9.82
CA GLU A 10 8.99 -8.39 -11.23
C GLU A 10 8.03 -9.57 -11.46
N GLN A 11 7.77 -10.42 -10.47
CA GLN A 11 7.19 -11.74 -10.72
C GLN A 11 6.03 -12.10 -9.80
N ASP A 12 4.80 -12.03 -10.36
CA ASP A 12 3.66 -12.72 -9.79
C ASP A 12 3.80 -14.23 -10.06
N LEU A 13 4.16 -15.00 -9.02
CA LEU A 13 4.24 -16.46 -9.10
C LEU A 13 2.84 -17.07 -8.99
N TYR A 14 2.36 -17.70 -10.07
CA TYR A 14 1.10 -18.43 -10.06
C TYR A 14 1.34 -19.93 -10.05
N ALA A 15 0.76 -20.63 -9.07
CA ALA A 15 0.81 -22.08 -8.98
C ALA A 15 -0.61 -22.66 -9.02
N VAL A 16 -0.84 -23.60 -9.93
CA VAL A 16 -2.13 -24.24 -10.11
C VAL A 16 -2.04 -25.71 -9.68
N PRO A 17 -2.69 -26.12 -8.57
CA PRO A 17 -2.59 -27.49 -8.07
C PRO A 17 -3.45 -28.46 -8.88
N SER A 18 -2.89 -29.55 -9.38
CA SER A 18 -3.63 -30.68 -9.94
C SER A 18 -3.59 -31.87 -8.98
N VAL A 19 -4.77 -32.45 -8.72
CA VAL A 19 -4.92 -33.58 -7.80
C VAL A 19 -4.63 -34.87 -8.54
N ARG A 20 -3.63 -35.63 -8.08
CA ARG A 20 -3.39 -37.02 -8.50
C ARG A 20 -3.79 -37.98 -7.36
N ARG A 21 -3.93 -39.27 -7.69
CA ARG A 21 -4.30 -40.32 -6.72
C ARG A 21 -3.38 -40.37 -5.49
N ASP A 22 -2.11 -39.99 -5.65
CA ASP A 22 -1.07 -40.14 -4.61
C ASP A 22 -0.42 -38.80 -4.20
N GLY A 23 -1.03 -37.65 -4.55
CA GLY A 23 -0.50 -36.34 -4.15
C GLY A 23 -0.98 -35.15 -4.97
N TYR A 24 -0.32 -34.01 -4.78
CA TYR A 24 -0.54 -32.78 -5.54
C TYR A 24 0.64 -32.56 -6.49
N GLU A 25 0.35 -32.17 -7.72
CA GLU A 25 1.32 -31.65 -8.68
C GLU A 25 1.03 -30.16 -8.85
N LEU A 26 2.06 -29.31 -8.78
CA LEU A 26 1.93 -27.86 -8.94
C LEU A 26 2.46 -27.46 -10.31
N ASP A 27 1.57 -26.90 -11.15
CA ASP A 27 1.98 -26.27 -12.39
C ASP A 27 2.31 -24.80 -12.10
N TYR A 28 3.58 -24.42 -12.31
CA TYR A 28 4.06 -23.06 -12.10
C TYR A 28 3.98 -22.26 -13.39
N TYR A 29 3.49 -21.03 -13.28
CA TYR A 29 3.45 -20.08 -14.37
C TYR A 29 4.16 -18.79 -13.97
N TYR A 30 4.95 -18.26 -14.90
CA TYR A 30 5.72 -17.03 -14.77
C TYR A 30 5.26 -16.05 -15.85
N ASP A 31 5.48 -14.75 -15.63
CA ASP A 31 5.24 -13.67 -16.59
C ASP A 31 3.82 -13.66 -17.19
N ILE A 32 2.80 -14.00 -16.37
CA ILE A 32 1.41 -13.80 -16.78
C ILE A 32 1.07 -12.33 -16.57
N ASP A 33 1.10 -11.57 -17.66
CA ASP A 33 0.47 -10.24 -17.70
C ASP A 33 -1.05 -10.41 -17.79
N ILE A 34 -1.73 -10.21 -16.66
CA ILE A 34 -3.19 -10.15 -16.56
C ILE A 34 -3.61 -8.68 -16.74
N GLY A 35 -3.23 -8.10 -17.87
CA GLY A 35 -3.66 -6.75 -18.26
C GLY A 35 -5.17 -6.68 -18.53
N ASP A 36 -5.65 -5.48 -18.87
CA ASP A 36 -7.07 -5.21 -19.13
C ASP A 36 -7.64 -5.96 -20.35
N GLU A 37 -6.78 -6.50 -21.21
CA GLU A 37 -7.19 -7.37 -22.32
C GLU A 37 -6.74 -8.83 -22.13
N PRO A 38 -7.65 -9.83 -22.16
CA PRO A 38 -7.31 -11.24 -22.03
C PRO A 38 -6.47 -11.85 -23.18
N SER A 39 -5.94 -11.06 -24.10
CA SER A 39 -5.23 -11.60 -25.26
C SER A 39 -4.43 -10.53 -26.00
N GLY A 40 -3.10 -10.52 -25.86
CA GLY A 40 -2.31 -9.82 -26.87
C GLY A 40 -0.87 -9.43 -26.55
N MET A 41 -0.01 -10.32 -26.05
CA MET A 41 1.42 -10.17 -26.41
C MET A 41 2.24 -11.46 -26.52
N PHE A 42 1.77 -12.58 -25.99
CA PHE A 42 2.26 -13.90 -26.38
C PHE A 42 1.07 -14.81 -26.68
N GLY A 43 1.02 -15.36 -27.90
CA GLY A 43 -0.10 -16.14 -28.45
C GLY A 43 -0.40 -17.49 -27.76
N THR A 44 -0.04 -17.64 -26.49
CA THR A 44 -0.44 -18.76 -25.65
C THR A 44 -1.78 -18.45 -25.04
N LYS A 45 -2.85 -19.11 -25.51
CA LYS A 45 -4.10 -19.18 -24.75
C LYS A 45 -3.77 -19.60 -23.32
N LEU A 46 -4.13 -18.77 -22.35
CA LEU A 46 -4.10 -19.17 -20.95
C LEU A 46 -4.79 -20.55 -20.85
N PRO A 47 -4.18 -21.53 -20.16
CA PRO A 47 -4.87 -22.76 -19.82
C PRO A 47 -6.25 -22.43 -19.25
N LYS A 48 -7.30 -23.18 -19.59
CA LYS A 48 -8.68 -22.91 -19.12
C LYS A 48 -8.81 -22.68 -17.60
N LYS A 49 -7.86 -23.23 -16.83
CA LYS A 49 -7.78 -23.08 -15.37
C LYS A 49 -7.27 -21.71 -14.92
N LEU A 50 -6.47 -21.06 -15.76
CA LEU A 50 -6.01 -19.68 -15.61
C LEU A 50 -7.00 -18.65 -16.17
N ASP A 51 -7.90 -19.00 -17.10
CA ASP A 51 -9.00 -18.11 -17.52
C ASP A 51 -9.94 -17.76 -16.35
N ALA A 52 -10.20 -18.73 -15.47
CA ALA A 52 -10.95 -18.49 -14.25
C ALA A 52 -10.16 -17.58 -13.29
N LEU A 53 -8.84 -17.80 -13.18
CA LEU A 53 -7.97 -17.00 -12.31
C LEU A 53 -7.85 -15.55 -12.79
N SER A 54 -7.68 -15.31 -14.10
CA SER A 54 -7.66 -13.96 -14.66
C SER A 54 -8.97 -13.21 -14.43
N THR A 55 -10.09 -13.93 -14.50
CA THR A 55 -11.41 -13.36 -14.16
C THR A 55 -11.49 -12.99 -12.68
N TYR A 56 -11.06 -13.87 -11.76
CA TYR A 56 -11.04 -13.57 -10.32
C TYR A 56 -10.08 -12.44 -9.99
N GLU A 57 -8.91 -12.40 -10.61
CA GLU A 57 -7.91 -11.35 -10.43
C GLU A 57 -8.45 -9.99 -10.88
N ARG A 58 -9.07 -9.92 -12.06
CA ARG A 58 -9.74 -8.69 -12.52
C ARG A 58 -10.80 -8.22 -11.54
N LEU A 59 -11.70 -9.12 -11.10
CA LEU A 59 -12.74 -8.79 -10.12
C LEU A 59 -12.15 -8.33 -8.79
N TYR A 60 -11.04 -8.94 -8.36
CA TYR A 60 -10.33 -8.55 -7.16
C TYR A 60 -9.69 -7.17 -7.32
N ARG A 61 -9.07 -6.86 -8.47
CA ARG A 61 -8.51 -5.54 -8.77
C ARG A 61 -9.58 -4.46 -8.84
N GLU A 62 -10.72 -4.74 -9.46
CA GLU A 62 -11.89 -3.85 -9.46
C GLU A 62 -12.37 -3.59 -8.03
N TYR A 63 -12.52 -4.63 -7.22
CA TYR A 63 -12.86 -4.51 -5.80
C TYR A 63 -11.82 -3.68 -5.02
N VAL A 64 -10.52 -3.93 -5.25
CA VAL A 64 -9.43 -3.21 -4.58
C VAL A 64 -9.49 -1.74 -4.93
N HIS A 65 -9.66 -1.40 -6.21
CA HIS A 65 -9.79 -0.02 -6.63
C HIS A 65 -11.04 0.63 -6.03
N ASP A 66 -12.22 -0.01 -6.14
CA ASP A 66 -13.48 0.55 -5.65
C ASP A 66 -13.47 0.77 -4.14
N VAL A 67 -12.90 -0.16 -3.36
CA VAL A 67 -12.92 -0.09 -1.89
C VAL A 67 -11.78 0.75 -1.34
N TYR A 68 -10.56 0.60 -1.87
CA TYR A 68 -9.38 1.25 -1.31
C TYR A 68 -9.07 2.62 -1.92
N THR A 69 -9.93 3.16 -2.77
CA THR A 69 -9.89 4.57 -3.19
C THR A 69 -11.00 5.42 -2.56
N GLN A 70 -11.90 4.83 -1.76
CA GLN A 70 -13.02 5.57 -1.15
C GLN A 70 -12.52 6.68 -0.21
N LEU A 71 -13.17 7.84 -0.34
CA LEU A 71 -12.93 9.03 0.47
C LEU A 71 -14.16 9.34 1.33
N PRO A 72 -13.99 9.98 2.50
CA PRO A 72 -15.09 10.52 3.28
C PRO A 72 -15.98 11.45 2.44
N GLU A 73 -17.30 11.31 2.56
CA GLU A 73 -18.26 12.18 1.85
C GLU A 73 -18.12 13.65 2.26
N THR A 74 -17.86 13.89 3.55
CA THR A 74 -17.73 15.23 4.14
C THR A 74 -16.37 15.43 4.78
N GLY A 75 -15.89 16.68 4.77
CA GLY A 75 -14.57 17.02 5.29
C GLY A 75 -13.47 16.77 4.27
N ILE A 76 -12.24 17.09 4.66
CA ILE A 76 -11.01 16.99 3.85
C ILE A 76 -11.08 17.72 2.51
N ASP A 77 -11.86 18.80 2.42
CA ASP A 77 -12.10 19.52 1.16
C ASP A 77 -10.81 20.16 0.61
N ARG A 78 -9.96 20.72 1.48
CA ARG A 78 -8.66 21.27 1.06
C ARG A 78 -7.73 20.17 0.62
N LEU A 79 -7.73 19.05 1.34
CA LEU A 79 -6.91 17.89 0.98
C LEU A 79 -7.31 17.33 -0.38
N LYS A 80 -8.61 17.15 -0.63
CA LYS A 80 -9.16 16.73 -1.92
C LYS A 80 -8.76 17.68 -3.04
N GLN A 81 -8.83 18.98 -2.78
CA GLN A 81 -8.42 19.99 -3.74
C GLN A 81 -6.92 19.88 -4.05
N ASP A 82 -6.06 20.01 -3.05
CA ASP A 82 -4.61 20.10 -3.23
C ASP A 82 -3.97 18.84 -3.82
N PHE A 83 -4.52 17.67 -3.50
CA PHE A 83 -4.00 16.37 -3.98
C PHE A 83 -4.80 15.78 -5.14
N SER A 84 -5.77 16.52 -5.68
CA SER A 84 -6.50 16.08 -6.88
C SER A 84 -5.53 15.92 -8.07
N PRO A 85 -5.77 14.94 -8.96
CA PRO A 85 -4.97 14.76 -10.17
C PRO A 85 -4.81 16.02 -11.03
N GLU A 86 -5.76 16.96 -10.95
CA GLU A 86 -5.74 18.23 -11.68
C GLU A 86 -4.79 19.28 -11.09
N ASN A 87 -4.47 19.19 -9.79
CA ASN A 87 -3.64 20.18 -9.08
C ASN A 87 -2.22 19.68 -8.78
N ILE A 88 -1.95 18.39 -9.01
CA ILE A 88 -0.61 17.80 -8.95
C ILE A 88 0.04 17.86 -10.34
N ASP A 89 1.37 17.77 -10.40
CA ASP A 89 2.13 17.77 -11.67
C ASP A 89 1.59 16.69 -12.62
N GLU A 90 1.16 17.08 -13.82
CA GLU A 90 0.65 16.18 -14.87
C GLU A 90 1.67 15.08 -15.24
N ASN A 91 2.95 15.29 -14.96
CA ASN A 91 4.00 14.28 -15.20
C ASN A 91 4.10 13.22 -14.10
N MET A 92 3.32 13.32 -13.01
CA MET A 92 3.34 12.40 -11.87
C MET A 92 2.41 11.20 -12.10
N GLU A 93 2.75 10.40 -13.09
CA GLU A 93 1.95 9.26 -13.51
C GLU A 93 2.21 8.01 -12.66
N SER A 94 3.46 7.79 -12.21
CA SER A 94 3.83 6.54 -11.55
C SER A 94 3.53 6.55 -10.04
N ILE A 95 3.16 5.38 -9.48
CA ILE A 95 2.93 5.21 -8.04
C ILE A 95 4.16 5.63 -7.19
N PRO A 96 5.42 5.27 -7.56
CA PRO A 96 6.59 5.71 -6.81
C PRO A 96 6.76 7.23 -6.76
N GLU A 97 6.46 7.96 -7.84
CA GLU A 97 6.53 9.42 -7.86
C GLU A 97 5.47 10.04 -6.95
N LYS A 98 4.24 9.53 -6.96
CA LYS A 98 3.16 9.95 -6.05
C LYS A 98 3.55 9.74 -4.59
N ILE A 99 4.13 8.57 -4.27
CA ILE A 99 4.64 8.28 -2.92
C ILE A 99 5.77 9.25 -2.54
N ALA A 100 6.73 9.49 -3.44
CA ALA A 100 7.83 10.41 -3.18
C ALA A 100 7.34 11.84 -2.94
N TYR A 101 6.36 12.30 -3.73
CA TYR A 101 5.71 13.59 -3.55
C TYR A 101 5.07 13.73 -2.17
N ILE A 102 4.23 12.76 -1.76
CA ILE A 102 3.58 12.77 -0.45
C ILE A 102 4.62 12.76 0.68
N LYS A 103 5.65 11.92 0.59
CA LYS A 103 6.74 11.88 1.58
C LYS A 103 7.42 13.23 1.70
N ASN A 104 7.79 13.84 0.58
CA ASN A 104 8.44 15.15 0.56
C ASN A 104 7.52 16.25 1.12
N TYR A 105 6.25 16.26 0.74
CA TYR A 105 5.27 17.20 1.24
C TYR A 105 5.13 17.10 2.77
N LEU A 106 4.88 15.91 3.31
CA LEU A 106 4.71 15.72 4.75
C LEU A 106 6.00 16.05 5.52
N ASN A 107 7.17 15.64 5.02
CA ASN A 107 8.45 15.95 5.66
C ASN A 107 8.74 17.45 5.73
N ASN A 108 8.35 18.21 4.71
CA ASN A 108 8.63 19.65 4.65
C ASN A 108 7.65 20.50 5.45
N HIS A 109 6.42 20.01 5.68
CA HIS A 109 5.34 20.79 6.30
C HIS A 109 4.97 20.33 7.71
N THR A 110 5.49 19.20 8.19
CA THR A 110 5.08 18.64 9.49
C THR A 110 6.26 18.17 10.35
N GLN A 111 6.03 18.04 11.66
CA GLN A 111 7.02 17.57 12.63
C GLN A 111 6.51 16.36 13.40
N TYR A 112 7.40 15.39 13.64
CA TYR A 112 7.06 14.20 14.39
C TYR A 112 7.09 14.46 15.91
N SER A 113 6.01 14.15 16.61
CA SER A 113 5.91 14.24 18.07
C SER A 113 4.84 13.30 18.61
N LEU A 114 5.15 12.63 19.74
CA LEU A 114 4.19 11.83 20.50
C LEU A 114 3.19 12.67 21.31
N SER A 115 3.34 13.99 21.30
CA SER A 115 2.48 14.93 22.02
C SER A 115 1.97 16.03 21.09
N PRO A 116 1.15 15.71 20.07
CA PRO A 116 0.66 16.68 19.09
C PRO A 116 -0.42 17.63 19.62
N GLY A 117 -0.84 17.49 20.88
CA GLY A 117 -1.93 18.25 21.45
C GLY A 117 -3.30 17.64 21.18
N LYS A 118 -4.37 18.43 21.35
CA LYS A 118 -5.76 17.98 21.21
C LYS A 118 -6.35 18.49 19.91
N LEU A 119 -7.03 17.62 19.17
CA LEU A 119 -7.86 17.99 18.03
C LEU A 119 -9.03 18.89 18.49
N PRO A 120 -9.22 20.09 17.90
CA PRO A 120 -10.42 20.90 18.12
C PRO A 120 -11.70 20.18 17.66
N LYS A 121 -12.84 20.42 18.31
CA LYS A 121 -14.08 19.66 18.08
C LYS A 121 -14.68 19.83 16.68
N ASP A 122 -14.35 20.93 16.01
CA ASP A 122 -14.90 21.38 14.73
C ASP A 122 -13.94 21.16 13.56
N LYS A 123 -12.86 20.40 13.77
CA LYS A 123 -11.80 20.17 12.77
C LYS A 123 -11.69 18.70 12.40
N ASP A 124 -11.41 18.45 11.12
CA ASP A 124 -11.02 17.13 10.65
C ASP A 124 -9.61 16.77 11.14
N PHE A 125 -9.41 15.50 11.49
CA PHE A 125 -8.15 15.00 12.04
C PHE A 125 -6.97 15.18 11.08
N VAL A 126 -7.17 14.86 9.79
CA VAL A 126 -6.11 14.91 8.79
C VAL A 126 -5.88 16.34 8.32
N GLU A 127 -6.93 17.12 8.03
CA GLU A 127 -6.72 18.52 7.65
C GLU A 127 -6.08 19.35 8.76
N TYR A 128 -6.52 19.15 10.01
CA TYR A 128 -5.91 19.85 11.13
C TYR A 128 -4.42 19.52 11.23
N PHE A 129 -4.05 18.26 11.07
CA PHE A 129 -2.65 17.85 11.03
C PHE A 129 -1.87 18.48 9.88
N VAL A 130 -2.38 18.38 8.65
CA VAL A 130 -1.66 18.78 7.45
C VAL A 130 -1.51 20.31 7.35
N TYR A 131 -2.54 21.07 7.71
CA TYR A 131 -2.60 22.50 7.41
C TYR A 131 -2.51 23.43 8.62
N GLU A 132 -2.81 22.96 9.84
CA GLU A 132 -2.92 23.83 11.02
C GLU A 132 -1.93 23.47 12.13
N ASN A 133 -2.03 22.26 12.69
CA ASN A 133 -1.19 21.80 13.79
C ASN A 133 0.23 21.46 13.33
N GLN A 134 0.35 20.80 12.18
CA GLN A 134 1.62 20.40 11.58
C GLN A 134 2.53 19.58 12.50
N VAL A 135 1.97 18.96 13.53
CA VAL A 135 2.67 18.12 14.49
C VAL A 135 1.86 16.84 14.68
N GLY A 136 2.51 15.68 14.57
CA GLY A 136 1.82 14.39 14.59
C GLY A 136 2.73 13.22 14.89
N TYR A 137 2.14 12.06 15.13
CA TYR A 137 2.84 10.77 15.27
C TYR A 137 2.35 9.80 14.18
N CYS A 138 2.81 8.54 14.20
CA CYS A 138 2.53 7.53 13.16
C CYS A 138 1.09 7.50 12.63
N ALA A 139 0.06 7.58 13.49
CA ALA A 139 -1.33 7.59 13.02
C ALA A 139 -1.69 8.81 12.15
N HIS A 140 -1.14 9.98 12.44
CA HIS A 140 -1.37 11.20 11.65
C HIS A 140 -0.77 11.06 10.25
N TYR A 141 0.50 10.65 10.18
CA TYR A 141 1.22 10.45 8.92
C TYR A 141 0.58 9.35 8.07
N ALA A 142 0.27 8.20 8.67
CA ALA A 142 -0.32 7.07 7.96
C ALA A 142 -1.75 7.41 7.47
N SER A 143 -2.55 8.12 8.26
CA SER A 143 -3.89 8.57 7.84
C SER A 143 -3.80 9.58 6.68
N ALA A 144 -2.93 10.59 6.80
CA ALA A 144 -2.74 11.61 5.77
C ALA A 144 -2.25 11.00 4.46
N ALA A 145 -1.19 10.18 4.51
CA ALA A 145 -0.64 9.53 3.31
C ALA A 145 -1.65 8.58 2.65
N THR A 146 -2.44 7.85 3.44
CA THR A 146 -3.50 6.99 2.90
C THR A 146 -4.52 7.82 2.13
N LEU A 147 -5.04 8.90 2.71
CA LEU A 147 -6.04 9.75 2.04
C LEU A 147 -5.46 10.46 0.80
N MET A 148 -4.24 10.99 0.88
CA MET A 148 -3.58 11.62 -0.26
C MET A 148 -3.43 10.64 -1.43
N LEU A 149 -2.97 9.41 -1.18
CA LEU A 149 -2.89 8.37 -2.22
C LEU A 149 -4.24 8.05 -2.84
N ARG A 150 -5.29 7.93 -2.02
CA ARG A 150 -6.65 7.67 -2.49
C ARG A 150 -7.18 8.80 -3.38
N ILE A 151 -6.93 10.06 -3.00
CA ILE A 151 -7.31 11.24 -3.80
C ILE A 151 -6.59 11.19 -5.16
N MET A 152 -5.32 10.75 -5.19
CA MET A 152 -4.52 10.60 -6.41
C MET A 152 -4.85 9.30 -7.20
N GLY A 153 -5.92 8.60 -6.84
CA GLY A 153 -6.42 7.38 -7.51
C GLY A 153 -5.66 6.10 -7.19
N VAL A 154 -4.75 6.11 -6.22
CA VAL A 154 -3.96 4.95 -5.81
C VAL A 154 -4.68 4.20 -4.69
N PRO A 155 -5.04 2.90 -4.87
CA PRO A 155 -5.64 2.10 -3.82
C PRO A 155 -4.72 2.00 -2.59
N ALA A 156 -5.17 2.49 -1.44
CA ALA A 156 -4.37 2.52 -0.21
C ALA A 156 -5.20 2.17 1.02
N ARG A 157 -4.54 1.62 2.06
CA ARG A 157 -5.17 1.29 3.33
C ARG A 157 -4.28 1.64 4.51
N TYR A 158 -4.92 2.06 5.59
CA TYR A 158 -4.29 2.23 6.88
C TYR A 158 -3.98 0.86 7.50
N VAL A 159 -2.80 0.71 8.09
CA VAL A 159 -2.33 -0.51 8.75
C VAL A 159 -1.70 -0.13 10.08
N GLU A 160 -2.04 -0.89 11.12
CA GLU A 160 -1.40 -0.80 12.44
C GLU A 160 -0.57 -2.04 12.72
N GLY A 161 0.49 -1.87 13.50
CA GLY A 161 1.39 -2.94 13.90
C GLY A 161 2.53 -2.39 14.73
N TYR A 162 3.49 -3.26 15.03
CA TYR A 162 4.70 -2.90 15.75
C TYR A 162 5.87 -2.83 14.78
N ALA A 163 6.60 -1.71 14.81
CA ALA A 163 7.91 -1.63 14.20
C ALA A 163 8.92 -2.13 15.24
N VAL A 164 9.54 -3.29 14.97
CA VAL A 164 10.56 -3.87 15.83
C VAL A 164 11.89 -3.82 15.10
N GLY A 165 12.89 -3.21 15.71
CA GLY A 165 14.25 -3.16 15.17
C GLY A 165 14.92 -4.53 15.26
N ARG A 166 15.81 -4.86 14.33
CA ARG A 166 16.57 -6.12 14.39
C ARG A 166 17.31 -6.29 15.73
N GLU A 167 17.89 -5.20 16.21
CA GLU A 167 18.61 -5.15 17.50
C GLU A 167 17.70 -5.42 18.71
N GLU A 168 16.41 -5.12 18.62
CA GLU A 168 15.43 -5.37 19.69
C GLU A 168 15.00 -6.84 19.74
N ILE A 169 15.01 -7.52 18.59
CA ILE A 169 14.78 -8.97 18.48
C ILE A 169 15.99 -9.74 19.00
N ASP A 170 17.19 -9.32 18.62
CA ASP A 170 18.42 -10.01 19.04
C ASP A 170 18.60 -9.94 20.57
N GLN A 171 18.13 -8.87 21.24
CA GLN A 171 18.17 -8.75 22.70
C GLN A 171 17.18 -9.68 23.43
N SER A 172 16.07 -10.07 22.82
CA SER A 172 15.12 -11.01 23.45
C SER A 172 15.65 -12.44 23.50
N ASP A 173 16.45 -12.86 22.51
CA ASP A 173 17.07 -14.19 22.51
C ASP A 173 18.12 -14.34 23.64
N TYR A 174 18.80 -13.26 24.02
CA TYR A 174 19.74 -13.26 25.15
C TYR A 174 19.06 -13.33 26.53
N LEU A 175 17.79 -12.96 26.63
CA LEU A 175 17.05 -12.99 27.90
C LEU A 175 16.39 -14.36 28.15
N GLU A 176 16.02 -15.10 27.11
CA GLU A 176 15.54 -16.48 27.27
C GLU A 176 16.67 -17.43 27.70
N ASP A 177 17.88 -17.27 27.17
CA ASP A 177 19.05 -18.10 27.54
C ASP A 177 19.60 -17.80 28.97
N GLN A 178 19.21 -16.68 29.58
CA GLN A 178 19.53 -16.39 31.00
C GLN A 178 18.44 -16.83 31.98
N LEU A 179 17.23 -17.16 31.50
CA LEU A 179 16.10 -17.59 32.33
C LEU A 179 15.91 -19.11 32.33
N VAL A 180 16.60 -19.84 31.45
CA VAL A 180 16.71 -21.31 31.52
C VAL A 180 18.05 -21.67 32.16
N THR A 181 18.02 -21.81 33.48
CA THR A 181 19.13 -22.35 34.29
C THR A 181 19.23 -23.87 34.15
#